data_AF-A0A9D6MZN8-F1
#
_entry.id   AF-A0A9D6MZN8-F1
#
_cell.length_a   1.000
_cell.length_b   1.000
_cell.length_c   1.000
_cell.angle_alpha   90.00
_cell.angle_beta   90.00
_cell.angle_gamma   90.00
#
_symmetry.space_group_name_H-M   'P 1'
#
loop_
_entity.id
_entity.type
_entity.pdbx_description
1 polymer ?
#
loop_
_entity_poly.entity_id
_entity_poly.type
_entity_poly.pdbx_seq_one_letter_code
_entity_poly.pdbx_strand_id
1 'polypeptide(L)'
;MNMIESGFGWIGLALVGIAVFPLLVYAFFRHVVLARKTQGLVNDLRHSKAFEMESLKAQIQGPEGVQATMRSRYGYNRFWLPVGSLVCFNLIGFSVLWDLLRHRFALKEVDIPALLYTPKTLAAAELPLMAFLGVVLFSHSQILRRLYVWDLTTQVFWNVLQRTVLVVGLSSVLAASVSFKPSIGLVDGGVIEHSHIVFFAIGFIVNDVLRWTLDRARDRFQIQRSKVDELPLSLIQGINFWHEYRLEEEGIENVQNLATCDLLDLAFATRYNLRTLVDWVDQAVLIHRMGQKAIDLRRVGFISGAIDMAWGSPQASPEKGGILASHIATTLAVDPIYVETLMNGLYQDAQVRTLWDLWQSELNSRNETKDKYQ
;
A
#
# COMPACT_ATOMS: atom_id res chain seq x y z
N MET A 1 -9.90 -41.27 -25.76
CA MET A 1 -10.77 -40.08 -25.85
C MET A 1 -10.00 -38.94 -25.23
N ASN A 2 -9.67 -37.91 -26.02
CA ASN A 2 -8.68 -36.91 -25.64
C ASN A 2 -9.16 -36.14 -24.40
N MET A 3 -8.26 -35.81 -23.47
CA MET A 3 -8.54 -35.05 -22.23
C MET A 3 -9.33 -33.74 -22.47
N ILE A 4 -9.25 -33.21 -23.69
CA ILE A 4 -9.92 -32.00 -24.17
C ILE A 4 -11.40 -32.27 -24.54
N GLU A 5 -11.75 -33.47 -24.97
CA GLU A 5 -13.10 -33.85 -25.42
C GLU A 5 -14.08 -34.10 -24.26
N SER A 6 -13.58 -34.37 -23.05
CA SER A 6 -14.41 -34.69 -21.88
C SER A 6 -14.94 -33.47 -21.11
N GLY A 7 -14.68 -32.24 -21.58
CA GLY A 7 -15.01 -31.00 -20.84
C GLY A 7 -14.11 -30.73 -19.63
N PHE A 8 -13.51 -31.77 -19.03
CA PHE A 8 -12.63 -31.65 -17.86
C PHE A 8 -11.26 -31.05 -18.17
N GLY A 9 -10.72 -31.24 -19.39
CA GLY A 9 -9.50 -30.54 -19.82
C GLY A 9 -9.65 -29.02 -19.79
N TRP A 10 -10.85 -28.50 -20.07
CA TRP A 10 -11.15 -27.07 -19.96
C TRP A 10 -11.13 -26.56 -18.52
N ILE A 11 -11.54 -27.40 -17.55
CA ILE A 11 -11.46 -27.06 -16.12
C ILE A 11 -9.99 -26.95 -15.70
N GLY A 12 -9.15 -27.91 -16.06
CA GLY A 12 -7.71 -27.87 -15.75
C GLY A 12 -7.04 -26.64 -16.37
N LEU A 13 -7.35 -26.33 -17.63
CA LEU A 13 -6.85 -25.14 -18.32
C LEU A 13 -7.35 -23.84 -17.65
N ALA A 14 -8.60 -23.80 -17.21
CA ALA A 14 -9.15 -22.66 -16.48
C ALA A 14 -8.43 -22.46 -15.12
N LEU A 15 -8.15 -23.53 -14.37
CA LEU A 15 -7.41 -23.44 -13.10
C LEU A 15 -5.99 -22.91 -13.32
N VAL A 16 -5.29 -23.38 -14.36
CA VAL A 16 -3.97 -22.84 -14.72
C VAL A 16 -4.08 -21.36 -15.09
N GLY A 17 -5.10 -20.99 -15.88
CA GLY A 17 -5.38 -19.59 -16.24
C GLY A 17 -5.56 -18.68 -15.03
N ILE A 18 -6.33 -19.13 -14.03
CA ILE A 18 -6.52 -18.40 -12.76
C ILE A 18 -5.21 -18.37 -11.97
N ALA A 19 -4.45 -19.46 -11.92
CA ALA A 19 -3.18 -19.51 -11.19
C ALA A 19 -2.15 -18.49 -11.71
N VAL A 20 -2.06 -18.33 -13.03
CA VAL A 20 -1.12 -17.40 -13.69
C VAL A 20 -1.67 -15.97 -13.83
N PHE A 21 -2.90 -15.71 -13.41
CA PHE A 21 -3.53 -14.40 -13.51
C PHE A 21 -2.69 -13.23 -12.97
N PRO A 22 -1.99 -13.33 -11.81
CA PRO A 22 -1.12 -12.26 -11.33
C PRO A 22 -0.02 -11.87 -12.32
N LEU A 23 0.53 -12.85 -13.05
CA LEU A 23 1.53 -12.63 -14.09
C LEU A 23 0.93 -11.94 -15.31
N LEU A 24 -0.27 -12.33 -15.73
CA LEU A 24 -0.99 -11.69 -16.84
C LEU A 24 -1.28 -10.22 -16.53
N VAL A 25 -1.73 -9.92 -15.30
CA VAL A 25 -1.98 -8.54 -14.86
C VAL A 25 -0.69 -7.73 -14.82
N TYR A 26 0.40 -8.29 -14.30
CA TYR A 26 1.70 -7.61 -14.32
C TYR A 26 2.17 -7.33 -15.76
N ALA A 27 2.07 -8.31 -16.65
CA ALA A 27 2.44 -8.13 -18.06
C ALA A 27 1.61 -7.02 -18.71
N PHE A 28 0.29 -7.00 -18.49
CA PHE A 28 -0.57 -5.93 -18.99
C PHE A 28 -0.21 -4.56 -18.40
N PHE A 29 -0.02 -4.46 -17.09
CA PHE A 29 0.39 -3.22 -16.43
C PHE A 29 1.68 -2.66 -17.05
N ARG A 30 2.68 -3.52 -17.24
CA ARG A 30 3.96 -3.10 -17.79
C ARG A 30 3.87 -2.61 -19.23
N HIS A 31 3.16 -3.33 -20.10
CA HIS A 31 3.14 -3.01 -21.53
C HIS A 31 2.18 -1.85 -21.87
N VAL A 32 1.11 -1.68 -21.09
CA VAL A 32 0.04 -0.72 -21.42
C VAL A 32 -0.02 0.43 -20.41
N VAL A 33 -0.04 0.13 -19.11
CA VAL A 33 -0.33 1.11 -18.05
C VAL A 33 0.90 1.93 -17.67
N LEU A 34 2.08 1.31 -17.63
CA LEU A 34 3.33 1.95 -17.19
C LEU A 34 3.68 3.17 -18.04
N ALA A 35 3.47 3.11 -19.35
CA ALA A 35 3.68 4.23 -20.26
C ALA A 35 2.80 5.43 -19.87
N ARG A 36 1.51 5.20 -19.59
CA ARG A 36 0.57 6.24 -19.16
C ARG A 36 0.94 6.82 -17.80
N LYS A 37 1.28 5.97 -16.82
CA LYS A 37 1.75 6.40 -15.50
C LYS A 37 2.99 7.30 -15.60
N THR A 38 3.94 6.90 -16.44
CA THR A 38 5.19 7.64 -16.65
C THR A 38 4.94 9.00 -17.30
N GLN A 39 4.07 9.06 -18.31
CA GLN A 39 3.67 10.32 -18.95
C GLN A 39 2.96 11.27 -17.98
N GLY A 40 2.06 10.75 -17.14
CA GLY A 40 1.40 11.55 -16.10
C GLY A 40 2.40 12.22 -15.16
N LEU A 41 3.37 11.45 -14.64
CA LEU A 41 4.41 12.00 -13.77
C LEU A 41 5.33 13.00 -14.48
N VAL A 42 5.72 12.74 -15.73
CA VAL A 42 6.51 13.69 -16.52
C VAL A 42 5.76 15.01 -16.72
N ASN A 43 4.46 14.95 -16.95
CA ASN A 43 3.63 16.15 -17.09
C ASN A 43 3.55 16.92 -15.76
N ASP A 44 3.33 16.23 -14.64
CA ASP A 44 3.31 16.85 -13.31
C ASP A 44 4.65 17.57 -13.00
N LEU A 45 5.78 16.89 -13.23
CA LEU A 45 7.13 17.45 -13.06
C LEU A 45 7.40 18.63 -14.00
N ARG A 46 6.84 18.62 -15.21
CA ARG A 46 6.96 19.74 -16.15
C ARG A 46 6.14 20.94 -15.69
N HIS A 47 4.92 20.71 -15.21
CA HIS A 47 4.05 21.78 -14.71
C HIS A 47 4.60 22.46 -13.45
N SER A 48 5.33 21.72 -12.61
CA SER A 48 6.04 22.26 -11.45
C SER A 48 7.45 22.77 -11.77
N LYS A 49 7.84 22.85 -13.05
CA LYS A 49 9.18 23.26 -13.50
C LYS A 49 10.32 22.49 -12.77
N ALA A 50 10.05 21.28 -12.27
CA ALA A 50 11.00 20.50 -11.47
C ALA A 50 12.26 20.14 -12.28
N PHE A 51 12.14 20.03 -13.61
CA PHE A 51 13.28 19.79 -14.50
C PHE A 51 14.28 20.97 -14.58
N GLU A 52 13.83 22.18 -14.24
CA GLU A 52 14.65 23.40 -14.29
C GLU A 52 15.36 23.67 -12.95
N MET A 53 14.91 23.02 -11.86
CA MET A 53 15.43 23.23 -10.51
C MET A 53 16.79 22.56 -10.33
N GLU A 54 17.79 23.34 -9.90
CA GLU A 54 19.16 22.85 -9.70
C GLU A 54 19.23 21.73 -8.66
N SER A 55 18.44 21.82 -7.59
CA SER A 55 18.38 20.81 -6.51
C SER A 55 17.86 19.45 -6.98
N LEU A 56 17.02 19.41 -8.02
CA LEU A 56 16.38 18.17 -8.52
C LEU A 56 17.00 17.66 -9.83
N LYS A 57 17.74 18.50 -10.55
CA LYS A 57 18.28 18.20 -11.88
C LYS A 57 19.18 16.96 -11.88
N ALA A 58 20.00 16.79 -10.84
CA ALA A 58 20.89 15.64 -10.69
C ALA A 58 20.13 14.31 -10.54
N GLN A 59 18.95 14.35 -9.90
CA GLN A 59 18.13 13.17 -9.61
C GLN A 59 17.19 12.80 -10.75
N ILE A 60 16.56 13.80 -11.38
CA ILE A 60 15.55 13.58 -12.43
C ILE A 60 16.20 13.31 -13.79
N GLN A 61 17.35 13.93 -14.10
CA GLN A 61 18.06 13.82 -15.38
C GLN A 61 17.14 14.04 -16.61
N GLY A 62 16.18 14.96 -16.48
CA GLY A 62 15.21 15.27 -17.53
C GLY A 62 14.13 14.20 -17.73
N PRO A 63 13.27 14.36 -18.76
CA PRO A 63 12.17 13.42 -19.02
C PRO A 63 12.64 11.99 -19.32
N GLU A 64 13.81 11.85 -19.95
CA GLU A 64 14.39 10.53 -20.25
C GLU A 64 14.88 9.82 -18.98
N GLY A 65 15.47 10.56 -18.04
CA GLY A 65 15.86 10.02 -16.73
C GLY A 65 14.66 9.51 -15.94
N VAL A 66 13.54 10.24 -15.93
CA VAL A 66 12.26 9.76 -15.35
C VAL A 66 11.81 8.45 -15.99
N GLN A 67 11.85 8.36 -17.32
CA GLN A 67 11.48 7.13 -18.02
C GLN A 67 12.42 5.97 -17.68
N ALA A 68 13.73 6.20 -17.60
CA ALA A 68 14.71 5.20 -17.23
C ALA A 68 14.49 4.70 -15.79
N THR A 69 14.27 5.61 -14.83
CA THR A 69 13.97 5.29 -13.44
C THR A 69 12.68 4.50 -13.31
N MET A 70 11.61 4.89 -14.01
CA MET A 70 10.35 4.15 -14.06
C MET A 70 10.52 2.74 -14.66
N ARG A 71 11.26 2.61 -15.77
CA ARG A 71 11.54 1.30 -16.38
C ARG A 71 12.36 0.38 -15.47
N SER A 72 13.29 0.94 -14.72
CA SER A 72 14.10 0.19 -13.75
C SER A 72 13.26 -0.24 -12.54
N ARG A 73 12.50 0.69 -11.95
CA ARG A 73 11.64 0.45 -10.78
C ARG A 73 10.54 -0.59 -11.07
N TYR A 74 9.92 -0.52 -12.24
CA TYR A 74 8.87 -1.46 -12.69
C TYR A 74 9.41 -2.58 -13.60
N GLY A 75 10.73 -2.80 -13.59
CA GLY A 75 11.43 -3.78 -14.43
C GLY A 75 11.17 -5.24 -14.04
N TYR A 76 11.55 -6.16 -14.93
CA TYR A 76 11.33 -7.60 -14.72
C TYR A 76 12.05 -8.10 -13.48
N ASN A 77 13.27 -7.59 -13.24
CA ASN A 77 14.16 -8.04 -12.18
C ASN A 77 13.61 -7.82 -10.77
N ARG A 78 12.71 -6.86 -10.56
CA ARG A 78 12.06 -6.64 -9.25
C ARG A 78 10.75 -7.40 -9.09
N PHE A 79 10.03 -7.66 -10.19
CA PHE A 79 8.72 -8.29 -10.16
C PHE A 79 8.74 -9.81 -10.31
N TRP A 80 9.77 -10.39 -10.96
CA TRP A 80 9.79 -11.84 -11.22
C TRP A 80 9.73 -12.66 -9.93
N LEU A 81 10.38 -12.20 -8.85
CA LEU A 81 10.42 -12.93 -7.59
C LEU A 81 9.07 -12.90 -6.85
N PRO A 82 8.45 -11.74 -6.56
CA PRO A 82 7.15 -11.72 -5.90
C PRO A 82 6.03 -12.31 -6.77
N VAL A 83 5.98 -11.97 -8.06
CA VAL A 83 4.94 -12.47 -8.98
C VAL A 83 5.14 -13.97 -9.24
N GLY A 84 6.38 -14.39 -9.50
CA GLY A 84 6.72 -15.80 -9.73
C GLY A 84 6.44 -16.66 -8.50
N SER A 85 6.82 -16.21 -7.30
CA SER A 85 6.53 -16.92 -6.05
C SER A 85 5.01 -17.06 -5.83
N LEU A 86 4.24 -16.01 -6.08
CA LEU A 86 2.78 -16.04 -5.98
C LEU A 86 2.16 -17.00 -6.99
N VAL A 87 2.60 -16.98 -8.25
CA VAL A 87 2.12 -17.91 -9.28
C VAL A 87 2.48 -19.34 -8.93
N CYS A 88 3.70 -19.61 -8.46
CA CYS A 88 4.10 -20.94 -7.99
C CYS A 88 3.21 -21.42 -6.83
N PHE A 89 2.94 -20.57 -5.84
CA PHE A 89 2.05 -20.90 -4.73
C PHE A 89 0.62 -21.19 -5.21
N ASN A 90 0.12 -20.37 -6.14
CA ASN A 90 -1.20 -20.59 -6.73
C ASN A 90 -1.26 -21.91 -7.51
N LEU A 91 -0.24 -22.21 -8.32
CA LEU A 91 -0.16 -23.47 -9.08
C LEU A 91 -0.19 -24.69 -8.15
N ILE A 92 0.49 -24.63 -6.99
CA ILE A 92 0.43 -25.68 -5.97
C ILE A 92 -0.98 -25.78 -5.37
N GLY A 93 -1.59 -24.66 -4.97
CA GLY A 93 -2.94 -24.69 -4.41
C GLY A 93 -3.98 -25.22 -5.40
N PHE A 94 -3.89 -24.82 -6.67
CA PHE A 94 -4.78 -25.28 -7.73
C PHE A 94 -4.52 -26.72 -8.18
N SER A 95 -3.28 -27.24 -8.06
CA SER A 95 -3.01 -28.66 -8.32
C SER A 95 -3.65 -29.56 -7.25
N VAL A 96 -3.64 -29.13 -5.98
CA VAL A 96 -4.39 -29.80 -4.91
C VAL A 96 -5.90 -29.75 -5.18
N LEU A 97 -6.41 -28.60 -5.63
CA LEU A 97 -7.83 -28.46 -5.99
C LEU A 97 -8.22 -29.39 -7.14
N TRP A 98 -7.38 -29.51 -8.16
CA TRP A 98 -7.60 -30.43 -9.27
C TRP A 98 -7.73 -31.88 -8.79
N ASP A 99 -6.77 -32.36 -7.99
CA ASP A 99 -6.79 -33.72 -7.45
C ASP A 99 -8.00 -33.94 -6.52
N LEU A 100 -8.43 -32.92 -5.77
CA LEU A 100 -9.62 -32.98 -4.90
C LEU A 100 -10.93 -33.06 -5.70
N LEU A 101 -11.08 -32.23 -6.73
CA LEU A 101 -12.23 -32.27 -7.64
C LEU A 101 -12.33 -33.63 -8.33
N ARG A 102 -11.20 -34.14 -8.81
CA ARG A 102 -11.15 -35.48 -9.43
C ARG A 102 -11.61 -36.57 -8.47
N HIS A 103 -11.17 -36.52 -7.21
CA HIS A 103 -11.55 -37.50 -6.19
C HIS A 103 -13.04 -37.42 -5.82
N ARG A 104 -13.57 -36.22 -5.60
CA ARG A 104 -14.96 -35.96 -5.19
C ARG A 104 -15.98 -36.30 -6.28
N PHE A 105 -15.70 -35.96 -7.53
CA PHE A 105 -16.60 -36.21 -8.65
C PHE A 105 -16.44 -37.61 -9.29
N ALA A 106 -15.73 -38.52 -8.62
CA ALA A 106 -15.61 -39.92 -8.99
C ALA A 106 -15.27 -40.17 -10.47
N LEU A 107 -14.30 -39.41 -11.00
CA LEU A 107 -13.74 -39.61 -12.35
C LEU A 107 -12.87 -40.88 -12.42
N LYS A 108 -13.32 -41.99 -11.85
CA LYS A 108 -12.69 -43.31 -11.96
C LYS A 108 -12.87 -43.92 -13.34
N GLU A 109 -13.92 -43.52 -14.08
CA GLU A 109 -14.21 -44.05 -15.42
C GLU A 109 -13.39 -43.36 -16.53
N VAL A 110 -12.83 -42.18 -16.26
CA VAL A 110 -11.93 -41.48 -17.18
C VAL A 110 -10.51 -41.64 -16.64
N ASP A 111 -9.64 -42.28 -17.42
CA ASP A 111 -8.27 -42.66 -17.06
C ASP A 111 -7.32 -41.45 -16.99
N ILE A 112 -7.69 -40.43 -16.21
CA ILE A 112 -6.91 -39.22 -15.97
C ILE A 112 -5.96 -39.54 -14.83
N PRO A 113 -4.63 -39.46 -14.96
CA PRO A 113 -3.70 -39.75 -13.86
C PRO A 113 -3.84 -38.73 -12.71
N ALA A 114 -3.51 -39.16 -11.49
CA ALA A 114 -3.41 -38.23 -10.35
C ALA A 114 -2.14 -37.40 -10.56
N LEU A 115 -2.17 -36.12 -10.20
CA LEU A 115 -0.96 -35.31 -10.31
C LEU A 115 0.05 -35.74 -9.24
N LEU A 116 -0.26 -35.52 -7.94
CA LEU A 116 0.77 -35.61 -6.90
C LEU A 116 0.28 -36.13 -5.53
N TYR A 117 -1.02 -36.06 -5.20
CA TYR A 117 -1.46 -36.20 -3.80
C TYR A 117 -2.21 -37.50 -3.48
N THR A 118 -1.95 -38.04 -2.28
CA THR A 118 -2.66 -39.23 -1.76
C THR A 118 -4.06 -38.87 -1.23
N PRO A 119 -5.01 -39.82 -1.17
CA PRO A 119 -6.35 -39.56 -0.61
C PRO A 119 -6.34 -39.05 0.82
N LYS A 120 -5.40 -39.52 1.66
CA LYS A 120 -5.27 -39.08 3.06
C LYS A 120 -4.83 -37.61 3.14
N THR A 121 -3.88 -37.20 2.32
CA THR A 121 -3.42 -35.81 2.25
C THR A 121 -4.49 -34.89 1.68
N LEU A 122 -5.30 -35.36 0.73
CA LEU A 122 -6.41 -34.59 0.16
C LEU A 122 -7.51 -34.33 1.20
N ALA A 123 -7.86 -35.32 2.01
CA ALA A 123 -8.83 -35.14 3.10
C ALA A 123 -8.35 -34.13 4.15
N ALA A 124 -7.06 -34.14 4.49
CA ALA A 124 -6.49 -33.17 5.43
C ALA A 124 -6.39 -31.75 4.84
N ALA A 125 -6.17 -31.62 3.54
CA ALA A 125 -6.03 -30.33 2.86
C ALA A 125 -7.37 -29.67 2.49
N GLU A 126 -8.50 -30.38 2.62
CA GLU A 126 -9.81 -29.92 2.15
C GLU A 126 -10.24 -28.58 2.78
N LEU A 127 -10.18 -28.46 4.11
CA LEU A 127 -10.58 -27.22 4.79
C LEU A 127 -9.62 -26.05 4.53
N PRO A 128 -8.29 -26.21 4.66
CA PRO A 128 -7.35 -25.15 4.26
C PRO A 128 -7.50 -24.72 2.80
N LEU A 129 -7.88 -25.64 1.90
CA LEU A 129 -8.11 -25.33 0.49
C LEU A 129 -9.32 -24.42 0.28
N MET A 130 -10.39 -24.57 1.08
CA MET A 130 -11.51 -23.63 1.02
C MET A 130 -11.06 -22.21 1.39
N ALA A 131 -10.22 -22.08 2.41
CA ALA A 131 -9.63 -20.80 2.77
C ALA A 131 -8.70 -20.25 1.69
N PHE A 132 -7.92 -21.13 1.04
CA PHE A 132 -7.10 -20.79 -0.13
C PHE A 132 -7.95 -20.19 -1.27
N LEU A 133 -9.10 -20.78 -1.59
CA LEU A 133 -10.00 -20.24 -2.61
C LEU A 133 -10.52 -18.84 -2.24
N GLY A 134 -10.88 -18.63 -0.97
CA GLY A 134 -11.30 -17.32 -0.47
C GLY A 134 -10.21 -16.26 -0.59
N VAL A 135 -8.98 -16.58 -0.17
CA VAL A 135 -7.85 -15.64 -0.26
C VAL A 135 -7.45 -15.35 -1.69
N VAL A 136 -7.50 -16.34 -2.59
CA VAL A 136 -7.26 -16.15 -4.03
C VAL A 136 -8.27 -15.16 -4.60
N LEU A 137 -9.56 -15.37 -4.39
CA LEU A 137 -10.61 -14.50 -4.92
C LEU A 137 -10.46 -13.05 -4.41
N PHE A 138 -10.24 -12.89 -3.11
CA PHE A 138 -9.96 -11.58 -2.54
C PHE A 138 -8.71 -10.94 -3.15
N SER A 139 -7.61 -11.69 -3.26
CA SER A 139 -6.33 -11.17 -3.75
C SER A 139 -6.41 -10.73 -5.20
N HIS A 140 -7.12 -11.49 -6.04
CA HIS A 140 -7.36 -11.13 -7.43
C HIS A 140 -8.17 -9.83 -7.54
N SER A 141 -9.19 -9.66 -6.69
CA SER A 141 -9.97 -8.42 -6.63
C SER A 141 -9.10 -7.20 -6.24
N GLN A 142 -8.16 -7.37 -5.31
CA GLN A 142 -7.25 -6.29 -4.89
C GLN A 142 -6.25 -5.94 -5.99
N ILE A 143 -5.66 -6.95 -6.66
CA ILE A 143 -4.76 -6.74 -7.79
C ILE A 143 -5.48 -6.00 -8.92
N LEU A 144 -6.72 -6.40 -9.25
CA LEU A 144 -7.54 -5.73 -10.27
C LEU A 144 -7.86 -4.27 -9.89
N ARG A 145 -8.25 -4.02 -8.64
CA ARG A 145 -8.48 -2.66 -8.15
C ARG A 145 -7.22 -1.80 -8.27
N ARG A 146 -6.05 -2.33 -7.88
CA ARG A 146 -4.75 -1.65 -7.99
C ARG A 146 -4.38 -1.36 -9.45
N LEU A 147 -4.66 -2.31 -10.35
CA LEU A 147 -4.47 -2.12 -11.78
C LEU A 147 -5.36 -0.99 -12.32
N TYR A 148 -6.64 -0.96 -11.95
CA TYR A 148 -7.58 0.08 -12.36
C TYR A 148 -7.13 1.48 -11.93
N VAL A 149 -6.53 1.57 -10.74
CA VAL A 149 -6.03 2.80 -10.13
C VAL A 149 -4.59 3.15 -10.60
N TRP A 150 -4.01 2.36 -11.52
CA TRP A 150 -2.65 2.48 -12.05
C TRP A 150 -1.54 2.44 -10.97
N ASP A 151 -1.80 1.71 -9.89
CA ASP A 151 -0.98 1.67 -8.70
C ASP A 151 -0.55 0.24 -8.37
N LEU A 152 0.09 -0.41 -9.35
CA LEU A 152 0.57 -1.79 -9.21
C LEU A 152 2.06 -1.82 -8.90
N THR A 153 2.39 -1.84 -7.61
CA THR A 153 3.77 -1.94 -7.10
C THR A 153 4.15 -3.38 -6.77
N THR A 154 5.44 -3.62 -6.52
CA THR A 154 5.93 -4.93 -6.04
C THR A 154 5.33 -5.33 -4.70
N GLN A 155 5.02 -4.34 -3.86
CA GLN A 155 4.48 -4.53 -2.51
C GLN A 155 3.09 -5.16 -2.53
N VAL A 156 2.26 -4.84 -3.54
CA VAL A 156 0.96 -5.48 -3.72
C VAL A 156 1.10 -7.00 -3.82
N PHE A 157 2.09 -7.48 -4.58
CA PHE A 157 2.33 -8.92 -4.75
C PHE A 157 2.92 -9.56 -3.51
N TRP A 158 3.83 -8.87 -2.80
CA TRP A 158 4.35 -9.34 -1.52
C TRP A 158 3.27 -9.46 -0.46
N ASN A 159 2.42 -8.45 -0.32
CA ASN A 159 1.30 -8.44 0.61
C ASN A 159 0.31 -9.57 0.29
N VAL A 160 0.00 -9.79 -1.00
CA VAL A 160 -0.85 -10.90 -1.44
C VAL A 160 -0.21 -12.26 -1.14
N LEU A 161 1.09 -12.42 -1.38
CA LEU A 161 1.82 -13.66 -1.06
C LEU A 161 1.81 -13.94 0.45
N GLN A 162 2.19 -12.94 1.27
CA GLN A 162 2.17 -13.06 2.72
C GLN A 162 0.77 -13.40 3.23
N ARG A 163 -0.26 -12.72 2.73
CA ARG A 163 -1.66 -12.99 3.10
C ARG A 163 -2.09 -14.41 2.71
N THR A 164 -1.67 -14.90 1.55
CA THR A 164 -1.97 -16.26 1.07
C THR A 164 -1.32 -17.31 1.97
N VAL A 165 -0.03 -17.14 2.28
CA VAL A 165 0.70 -18.02 3.21
C VAL A 165 0.07 -18.00 4.60
N LEU A 166 -0.31 -16.82 5.09
CA LEU A 166 -0.92 -16.66 6.40
C LEU A 166 -2.30 -17.34 6.46
N VAL A 167 -3.13 -17.17 5.44
CA VAL A 167 -4.44 -17.85 5.35
C VAL A 167 -4.27 -19.37 5.34
N VAL A 168 -3.40 -19.89 4.48
CA VAL A 168 -3.19 -21.34 4.37
C VAL A 168 -2.61 -21.90 5.68
N GLY A 169 -1.62 -21.23 6.27
CA GLY A 169 -1.00 -21.64 7.52
C GLY A 169 -1.96 -21.60 8.71
N LEU A 170 -2.66 -20.49 8.91
CA LEU A 170 -3.63 -20.34 10.00
C LEU A 170 -4.77 -21.34 9.84
N SER A 171 -5.31 -21.49 8.63
CA SER A 171 -6.36 -22.48 8.36
C SER A 171 -5.89 -23.91 8.60
N SER A 172 -4.65 -24.24 8.26
CA SER A 172 -4.08 -25.57 8.56
C SER A 172 -4.00 -25.82 10.06
N VAL A 173 -3.57 -24.83 10.85
CA VAL A 173 -3.54 -24.92 12.31
C VAL A 173 -4.96 -25.06 12.88
N LEU A 174 -5.92 -24.28 12.39
CA LEU A 174 -7.32 -24.35 12.85
C LEU A 174 -7.97 -25.69 12.49
N ALA A 175 -7.71 -26.23 11.29
CA ALA A 175 -8.22 -27.52 10.85
C ALA A 175 -7.62 -28.69 11.66
N ALA A 176 -6.35 -28.61 12.04
CA ALA A 176 -5.70 -29.60 12.89
C ALA A 176 -6.10 -29.48 14.37
N SER A 177 -6.46 -28.28 14.81
CA SER A 177 -6.89 -28.02 16.19
C SER A 177 -8.32 -28.54 16.38
N VAL A 178 -8.44 -29.74 16.97
CA VAL A 178 -9.71 -30.42 17.33
C VAL A 178 -10.73 -29.52 18.09
N SER A 179 -10.29 -28.36 18.59
CA SER A 179 -11.07 -27.36 19.33
C SER A 179 -11.73 -26.26 18.47
N PHE A 180 -11.50 -26.18 17.15
CA PHE A 180 -12.22 -25.21 16.32
C PHE A 180 -13.65 -25.71 16.01
N LYS A 181 -14.52 -25.62 17.01
CA LYS A 181 -15.98 -25.62 16.80
C LYS A 181 -16.40 -24.18 16.57
N PRO A 182 -16.63 -23.72 15.32
CA PRO A 182 -17.18 -22.40 15.10
C PRO A 182 -18.55 -22.37 15.77
N SER A 183 -18.64 -21.71 16.92
CA SER A 183 -19.89 -21.38 17.61
C SER A 183 -20.51 -20.17 16.91
N ILE A 184 -20.68 -20.27 15.59
CA ILE A 184 -21.58 -19.39 14.86
C ILE A 184 -22.96 -19.98 15.16
N GLY A 185 -23.70 -19.32 16.06
CA GLY A 185 -24.98 -19.78 16.62
C GLY A 185 -26.11 -19.85 15.60
N LEU A 186 -25.95 -20.66 14.56
CA LEU A 186 -26.97 -20.99 13.57
C LEU A 186 -26.91 -22.51 13.35
N VAL A 187 -27.90 -23.18 13.93
CA VAL A 187 -28.37 -24.55 13.64
C VAL A 187 -27.58 -25.69 14.29
N ASP A 188 -28.25 -26.34 15.25
CA ASP A 188 -27.93 -27.66 15.78
C ASP A 188 -28.10 -28.72 14.68
N GLY A 189 -27.06 -29.51 14.43
CA GLY A 189 -27.13 -30.74 13.64
C GLY A 189 -26.50 -30.67 12.24
N GLY A 190 -25.18 -30.89 12.15
CA GLY A 190 -24.47 -31.08 10.88
C GLY A 190 -23.09 -30.41 10.85
N VAL A 191 -22.13 -30.92 11.63
CA VAL A 191 -20.81 -30.27 11.85
C VAL A 191 -19.92 -30.20 10.59
N ILE A 192 -20.29 -30.86 9.48
CA ILE A 192 -19.42 -31.01 8.30
C ILE A 192 -19.73 -29.97 7.20
N GLU A 193 -21.00 -29.59 6.96
CA GLU A 193 -21.35 -28.74 5.81
C GLU A 193 -21.08 -27.23 6.01
N HIS A 194 -21.16 -26.75 7.25
CA HIS A 194 -20.87 -25.33 7.54
C HIS A 194 -19.38 -25.03 7.68
N SER A 195 -18.52 -26.07 7.76
CA SER A 195 -17.08 -25.89 7.93
C SER A 195 -16.41 -25.30 6.67
N HIS A 196 -16.81 -25.71 5.46
CA HIS A 196 -16.25 -25.18 4.22
C HIS A 196 -16.51 -23.69 4.03
N ILE A 197 -17.73 -23.23 4.31
CA ILE A 197 -18.11 -21.80 4.19
C ILE A 197 -17.31 -20.96 5.17
N VAL A 198 -17.15 -21.43 6.41
CA VAL A 198 -16.36 -20.74 7.44
C VAL A 198 -14.90 -20.63 7.01
N PHE A 199 -14.29 -21.73 6.56
CA PHE A 199 -12.91 -21.70 6.09
C PHE A 199 -12.74 -20.81 4.85
N PHE A 200 -13.68 -20.85 3.90
CA PHE A 200 -13.69 -19.92 2.77
C PHE A 200 -13.74 -18.45 3.23
N ALA A 201 -14.58 -18.12 4.21
CA ALA A 201 -14.68 -16.78 4.77
C ALA A 201 -13.38 -16.33 5.45
N ILE A 202 -12.62 -17.22 6.10
CA ILE A 202 -11.30 -16.90 6.69
C ILE A 202 -10.36 -16.28 5.64
N GLY A 203 -10.45 -16.69 4.37
CA GLY A 203 -9.68 -16.07 3.28
C GLY A 203 -9.95 -14.57 3.07
N PHE A 204 -11.10 -14.06 3.54
CA PHE A 204 -11.47 -12.64 3.50
C PHE A 204 -11.08 -11.90 4.79
N ILE A 205 -11.26 -12.51 5.95
CA ILE A 205 -11.14 -11.87 7.27
C ILE A 205 -9.93 -12.34 8.09
N VAL A 206 -8.88 -12.84 7.42
CA VAL A 206 -7.74 -13.49 8.10
C VAL A 206 -7.07 -12.63 9.17
N ASN A 207 -7.00 -11.32 8.96
CA ASN A 207 -6.38 -10.39 9.91
C ASN A 207 -7.19 -10.31 11.22
N ASP A 208 -8.53 -10.34 11.12
CA ASP A 208 -9.42 -10.34 12.28
C ASP A 208 -9.30 -11.66 13.04
N VAL A 209 -9.22 -12.79 12.32
CA VAL A 209 -9.00 -14.13 12.90
C VAL A 209 -7.63 -14.20 13.59
N LEU A 210 -6.59 -13.63 12.98
CA LEU A 210 -5.25 -13.57 13.57
C LEU A 210 -5.25 -12.71 14.84
N ARG A 211 -5.83 -11.51 14.80
CA ARG A 211 -5.94 -10.62 15.97
C ARG A 211 -6.68 -11.32 17.11
N TRP A 212 -7.82 -11.92 16.82
CA TRP A 212 -8.59 -12.73 17.78
C TRP A 212 -7.76 -13.87 18.39
N THR A 213 -6.93 -14.54 17.58
CA THR A 213 -6.03 -15.61 18.04
C THR A 213 -4.91 -15.06 18.92
N LEU A 214 -4.30 -13.93 18.52
CA LEU A 214 -3.23 -13.28 19.26
C LEU A 214 -3.71 -12.69 20.58
N ASP A 215 -4.89 -12.10 20.64
CA ASP A 215 -5.44 -11.52 21.87
C ASP A 215 -5.72 -12.64 22.89
N ARG A 216 -6.29 -13.77 22.45
CA ARG A 216 -6.41 -14.98 23.27
C ARG A 216 -5.07 -15.49 23.79
N ALA A 217 -4.03 -15.44 22.96
CA ALA A 217 -2.68 -15.83 23.38
C ALA A 217 -2.08 -14.83 24.37
N ARG A 218 -2.22 -13.52 24.13
CA ARG A 218 -1.72 -12.47 25.02
C ARG A 218 -2.36 -12.54 26.40
N ASP A 219 -3.67 -12.73 26.47
CA ASP A 219 -4.39 -12.92 27.74
C ASP A 219 -3.83 -14.13 28.50
N ARG A 220 -3.41 -15.18 27.78
CA ARG A 220 -2.81 -16.37 28.38
C ARG A 220 -1.36 -16.15 28.85
N PHE A 221 -0.60 -15.29 28.16
CA PHE A 221 0.84 -15.11 28.37
C PHE A 221 1.24 -13.78 29.06
N GLN A 222 0.29 -12.89 29.38
CA GLN A 222 0.50 -11.63 30.11
C GLN A 222 1.59 -10.71 29.51
N ILE A 223 1.72 -10.67 28.19
CA ILE A 223 2.76 -9.86 27.52
C ILE A 223 2.32 -8.39 27.44
N GLN A 224 3.00 -7.50 28.17
CA GLN A 224 2.87 -6.04 28.00
C GLN A 224 4.04 -5.50 27.17
N ARG A 225 3.76 -4.67 26.15
CA ARG A 225 4.77 -3.88 25.44
C ARG A 225 4.61 -2.42 25.80
N SER A 226 5.69 -1.79 26.24
CA SER A 226 5.78 -0.32 26.27
C SER A 226 5.79 0.20 24.85
N LYS A 227 4.85 1.09 24.51
CA LYS A 227 4.78 1.75 23.21
C LYS A 227 5.33 3.17 23.37
N VAL A 228 6.30 3.54 22.56
CA VAL A 228 6.62 4.96 22.34
C VAL A 228 5.59 5.47 21.36
N ASP A 229 4.92 6.56 21.69
CA ASP A 229 3.87 7.12 20.83
C ASP A 229 4.51 7.75 19.59
N GLU A 230 4.42 7.04 18.47
CA GLU A 230 4.74 7.57 17.15
C GLU A 230 3.60 8.48 16.68
N LEU A 231 3.94 9.61 16.06
CA LEU A 231 2.96 10.54 15.50
C LEU A 231 2.34 9.92 14.24
N PRO A 232 1.02 9.64 14.23
CA PRO A 232 0.38 8.95 13.12
C PRO A 232 0.19 9.87 11.90
N LEU A 233 0.16 9.28 10.70
CA LEU A 233 -0.09 10.01 9.45
C LEU A 233 -1.46 10.69 9.40
N SER A 234 -2.43 10.23 10.19
CA SER A 234 -3.77 10.85 10.33
C SER A 234 -3.75 12.30 10.81
N LEU A 235 -2.63 12.77 11.36
CA LEU A 235 -2.46 14.18 11.76
C LEU A 235 -2.30 15.13 10.56
N ILE A 236 -1.96 14.59 9.39
CA ILE A 236 -1.77 15.35 8.16
C ILE A 236 -3.11 15.55 7.46
N GLN A 237 -3.39 16.79 7.08
CA GLN A 237 -4.64 17.12 6.42
C GLN A 237 -4.66 16.53 5.00
N GLY A 238 -5.81 15.96 4.61
CA GLY A 238 -5.98 15.33 3.30
C GLY A 238 -5.50 13.87 3.24
N ILE A 239 -4.82 13.38 4.28
CA ILE A 239 -4.57 11.95 4.46
C ILE A 239 -5.80 11.30 5.09
N ASN A 240 -6.30 10.23 4.47
CA ASN A 240 -7.34 9.37 5.01
C ASN A 240 -6.74 7.96 5.20
N PHE A 241 -7.52 7.05 5.80
CA PHE A 241 -7.02 5.69 6.07
C PHE A 241 -6.53 4.92 4.83
N TRP A 242 -7.06 5.22 3.63
CA TRP A 242 -6.55 4.61 2.39
C TRP A 242 -5.21 5.20 1.97
N HIS A 243 -5.00 6.49 2.22
CA HIS A 243 -3.72 7.16 1.97
C HIS A 243 -2.66 6.65 2.94
N GLU A 244 -2.98 6.48 4.23
CA GLU A 244 -2.10 5.90 5.25
C GLU A 244 -1.64 4.51 4.82
N TYR A 245 -2.58 3.61 4.55
CA TYR A 245 -2.26 2.25 4.10
C TYR A 245 -1.36 2.23 2.86
N ARG A 246 -1.57 3.18 1.94
CA ARG A 246 -0.75 3.28 0.73
C ARG A 246 0.67 3.77 1.03
N LEU A 247 0.82 4.71 1.95
CA LEU A 247 2.12 5.25 2.34
C LEU A 247 2.91 4.21 3.16
N GLU A 248 2.22 3.46 4.03
CA GLU A 248 2.78 2.33 4.77
C GLU A 248 3.36 1.26 3.83
N GLU A 249 2.71 0.98 2.69
CA GLU A 249 3.25 0.06 1.68
C GLU A 249 4.60 0.53 1.09
N GLU A 250 4.89 1.84 1.08
CA GLU A 250 6.21 2.37 0.69
C GLU A 250 7.18 2.54 1.87
N GLY A 251 6.82 2.04 3.05
CA GLY A 251 7.63 2.16 4.27
C GLY A 251 7.49 3.52 4.98
N ILE A 252 6.43 4.27 4.68
CA ILE A 252 6.10 5.51 5.37
C ILE A 252 5.00 5.21 6.38
N GLU A 253 5.38 4.96 7.63
CA GLU A 253 4.46 4.48 8.68
C GLU A 253 4.03 5.60 9.64
N ASN A 254 4.84 6.64 9.76
CA ASN A 254 4.59 7.75 10.68
C ASN A 254 4.98 9.11 10.07
N VAL A 255 4.63 10.19 10.77
CA VAL A 255 4.92 11.57 10.35
C VAL A 255 6.42 11.79 10.15
N GLN A 256 7.27 11.19 10.97
CA GLN A 256 8.71 11.33 10.83
C GLN A 256 9.20 10.73 9.51
N ASN A 257 8.74 9.52 9.14
CA ASN A 257 9.12 8.90 7.87
C ASN A 257 8.72 9.78 6.68
N LEU A 258 7.53 10.39 6.72
CA LEU A 258 7.06 11.26 5.63
C LEU A 258 7.81 12.59 5.59
N ALA A 259 8.12 13.17 6.76
CA ALA A 259 8.90 14.40 6.86
C ALA A 259 10.32 14.25 6.28
N THR A 260 10.93 13.06 6.41
CA THR A 260 12.29 12.79 5.93
C THR A 260 12.34 12.03 4.61
N CYS A 261 11.20 11.82 3.93
CA CYS A 261 11.17 11.01 2.72
C CYS A 261 11.79 11.75 1.52
N ASP A 262 12.30 10.98 0.56
CA ASP A 262 12.59 11.50 -0.76
C ASP A 262 11.29 11.70 -1.54
N LEU A 263 10.92 12.96 -1.75
CA LEU A 263 9.70 13.35 -2.43
C LEU A 263 9.60 12.76 -3.85
N LEU A 264 10.71 12.75 -4.60
CA LEU A 264 10.71 12.23 -5.96
C LEU A 264 10.60 10.70 -5.95
N ASP A 265 11.27 10.04 -5.02
CA ASP A 265 11.13 8.59 -4.88
C ASP A 265 9.67 8.19 -4.57
N LEU A 266 9.02 8.95 -3.68
CA LEU A 266 7.61 8.78 -3.36
C LEU A 266 6.69 9.07 -4.55
N ALA A 267 7.03 10.06 -5.38
CA ALA A 267 6.30 10.38 -6.61
C ALA A 267 6.44 9.26 -7.68
N PHE A 268 7.61 8.63 -7.79
CA PHE A 268 7.78 7.46 -8.67
C PHE A 268 7.04 6.21 -8.17
N ALA A 269 6.95 6.07 -6.85
CA ALA A 269 6.31 4.92 -6.21
C ALA A 269 4.79 5.00 -6.26
N THR A 270 4.23 6.16 -5.90
CA THR A 270 2.79 6.35 -5.73
C THR A 270 2.12 6.83 -7.02
N ARG A 271 0.85 7.19 -6.92
CA ARG A 271 0.04 7.78 -8.00
C ARG A 271 -0.39 9.21 -7.69
N TYR A 272 0.03 9.74 -6.55
CA TYR A 272 -0.41 11.05 -6.08
C TYR A 272 0.25 12.13 -6.94
N ASN A 273 -0.50 13.19 -7.21
CA ASN A 273 0.06 14.36 -7.88
C ASN A 273 1.18 14.95 -7.01
N LEU A 274 2.24 15.42 -7.66
CA LEU A 274 3.38 16.04 -6.98
C LEU A 274 2.97 17.14 -6.00
N ARG A 275 1.97 17.98 -6.32
CA ARG A 275 1.45 19.01 -5.42
C ARG A 275 0.91 18.43 -4.11
N THR A 276 0.15 17.36 -4.20
CA THR A 276 -0.42 16.70 -3.02
C THR A 276 0.68 16.10 -2.16
N LEU A 277 1.72 15.54 -2.78
CA LEU A 277 2.89 15.05 -2.06
C LEU A 277 3.69 16.18 -1.40
N VAL A 278 3.90 17.31 -2.11
CA VAL A 278 4.55 18.50 -1.54
C VAL A 278 3.78 19.00 -0.32
N ASP A 279 2.46 19.15 -0.42
CA ASP A 279 1.61 19.56 0.70
C ASP A 279 1.71 18.60 1.89
N TRP A 280 1.60 17.29 1.66
CA TRP A 280 1.69 16.30 2.74
C TRP A 280 3.08 16.27 3.40
N VAL A 281 4.15 16.35 2.63
CA VAL A 281 5.53 16.40 3.17
C VAL A 281 5.75 17.72 3.92
N ASP A 282 5.26 18.85 3.40
CA ASP A 282 5.37 20.15 4.06
C ASP A 282 4.68 20.16 5.43
N GLN A 283 3.46 19.61 5.50
CA GLN A 283 2.75 19.43 6.76
C GLN A 283 3.48 18.45 7.69
N ALA A 284 4.04 17.36 7.16
CA ALA A 284 4.78 16.38 7.94
C ALA A 284 6.04 16.98 8.58
N VAL A 285 6.79 17.81 7.84
CA VAL A 285 7.98 18.50 8.37
C VAL A 285 7.61 19.38 9.57
N LEU A 286 6.52 20.14 9.47
CA LEU A 286 6.07 20.99 10.58
C LEU A 286 5.65 20.16 11.80
N ILE A 287 4.82 19.13 11.59
CA ILE A 287 4.32 18.26 12.67
C ILE A 287 5.49 17.48 13.30
N HIS A 288 6.48 17.04 12.51
CA HIS A 288 7.65 16.36 13.04
C HIS A 288 8.46 17.24 14.00
N ARG A 289 8.61 18.54 13.71
CA ARG A 289 9.37 19.46 14.56
C ARG A 289 8.62 19.94 15.80
N MET A 290 7.30 20.11 15.71
CA MET A 290 6.48 20.69 16.79
C MET A 290 5.63 19.66 17.55
N GLY A 291 5.54 18.43 17.04
CA GLY A 291 4.59 17.44 17.50
C GLY A 291 3.15 17.92 17.36
N GLN A 292 2.32 17.58 18.35
CA GLN A 292 0.90 17.90 18.34
C GLN A 292 0.59 19.41 18.34
N LYS A 293 1.54 20.25 18.79
CA LYS A 293 1.37 21.72 18.82
C LYS A 293 1.16 22.34 17.44
N ALA A 294 1.63 21.68 16.37
CA ALA A 294 1.35 22.11 14.99
C ALA A 294 -0.16 22.11 14.68
N ILE A 295 -0.93 21.21 15.31
CA ILE A 295 -2.37 21.10 15.11
C ILE A 295 -3.11 22.28 15.75
N ASP A 296 -2.62 22.77 16.88
CA ASP A 296 -3.20 23.94 17.55
C ASP A 296 -3.06 25.18 16.67
N LEU A 297 -1.91 25.38 16.00
CA LEU A 297 -1.73 26.46 15.02
C LEU A 297 -2.69 26.36 13.85
N ARG A 298 -2.92 25.14 13.35
CA ARG A 298 -3.85 24.89 12.25
C ARG A 298 -5.29 25.24 12.63
N ARG A 299 -5.72 24.95 13.86
CA ARG A 299 -7.10 25.24 14.32
C ARG A 299 -7.42 26.73 14.33
N VAL A 300 -6.42 27.58 14.52
CA VAL A 300 -6.58 29.05 14.47
C VAL A 300 -6.53 29.57 13.01
N GLY A 301 -6.25 28.70 12.03
CA GLY A 301 -6.22 29.04 10.61
C GLY A 301 -4.97 29.79 10.16
N PHE A 302 -3.88 29.77 10.95
CA PHE A 302 -2.68 30.57 10.70
C PHE A 302 -1.67 29.89 9.76
N ILE A 303 -1.25 28.67 10.09
CA ILE A 303 -0.12 27.98 9.45
C ILE A 303 -0.51 26.52 9.29
N SER A 304 -0.47 26.01 8.06
CA SER A 304 -0.83 24.62 7.78
C SER A 304 0.39 23.72 7.60
N GLY A 305 1.51 24.26 7.12
CA GLY A 305 2.75 23.52 6.87
C GLY A 305 4.03 24.33 7.07
N ALA A 306 5.19 23.70 6.81
CA ALA A 306 6.49 24.27 7.09
C ALA A 306 6.86 25.46 6.18
N ILE A 307 6.38 25.49 4.93
CA ILE A 307 6.56 26.61 3.99
C ILE A 307 5.93 27.89 4.57
N ASP A 308 4.69 27.82 5.07
CA ASP A 308 3.98 28.96 5.67
C ASP A 308 4.77 29.53 6.87
N MET A 309 5.30 28.63 7.70
CA MET A 309 6.10 29.00 8.87
C MET A 309 7.46 29.59 8.49
N ALA A 310 8.13 29.05 7.47
CA ALA A 310 9.39 29.55 6.94
C ALA A 310 9.23 30.94 6.29
N TRP A 311 8.15 31.14 5.53
CA TRP A 311 7.82 32.41 4.89
C TRP A 311 7.64 33.53 5.91
N GLY A 312 6.99 33.22 7.04
CA GLY A 312 6.78 34.16 8.14
C GLY A 312 8.00 34.42 9.02
N SER A 313 9.16 33.79 8.76
CA SER A 313 10.31 33.87 9.65
C SER A 313 10.88 35.29 9.78
N PRO A 314 11.45 35.66 10.94
CA PRO A 314 12.16 36.94 11.11
C PRO A 314 13.27 37.15 10.08
N GLN A 315 13.96 36.08 9.65
CA GLN A 315 14.97 36.18 8.60
C GLN A 315 14.37 36.43 7.20
N ALA A 316 13.20 35.88 6.88
CA ALA A 316 12.51 36.14 5.62
C ALA A 316 11.87 37.54 5.59
N SER A 317 11.31 37.99 6.72
CA SER A 317 10.62 39.28 6.86
C SER A 317 11.05 40.00 8.14
N PRO A 318 12.15 40.77 8.13
CA PRO A 318 12.70 41.42 9.33
C PRO A 318 11.72 42.35 10.06
N GLU A 319 10.80 42.99 9.33
CA GLU A 319 9.85 43.95 9.90
C GLU A 319 8.61 43.28 10.56
N LYS A 320 8.18 42.12 10.06
CA LYS A 320 6.90 41.48 10.46
C LYS A 320 7.05 40.10 11.08
N GLY A 321 8.18 39.44 10.85
CA GLY A 321 8.41 38.05 11.28
C GLY A 321 8.52 37.89 12.79
N GLY A 322 9.12 38.86 13.49
CA GLY A 322 9.15 38.87 14.96
C GLY A 322 7.76 39.03 15.59
N ILE A 323 6.90 39.85 14.98
CA ILE A 323 5.50 40.01 15.41
C ILE A 323 4.74 38.69 15.25
N LEU A 324 4.86 38.04 14.08
CA LEU A 324 4.22 36.75 13.83
C LEU A 324 4.74 35.66 14.79
N ALA A 325 6.05 35.61 15.04
CA ALA A 325 6.63 34.66 15.99
C ALA A 325 6.09 34.86 17.41
N SER A 326 5.96 36.12 17.87
CA SER A 326 5.37 36.41 19.18
C SER A 326 3.89 35.99 19.30
N HIS A 327 3.10 36.14 18.24
CA HIS A 327 1.71 35.70 18.20
C HIS A 327 1.60 34.17 18.24
N ILE A 328 2.44 33.47 17.48
CA ILE A 328 2.53 32.00 17.50
C ILE A 328 2.96 31.50 18.89
N ALA A 329 3.96 32.14 19.49
CA ALA A 329 4.46 31.82 20.81
C ALA A 329 3.39 31.98 21.90
N THR A 330 2.61 33.06 21.83
CA THR A 330 1.45 33.30 22.71
C THR A 330 0.39 32.21 22.54
N THR A 331 0.10 31.82 21.30
CA THR A 331 -0.89 30.77 20.99
C THR A 331 -0.47 29.41 21.54
N LEU A 332 0.83 29.10 21.49
CA LEU A 332 1.37 27.81 21.91
C LEU A 332 1.82 27.76 23.38
N ALA A 333 1.72 28.89 24.09
CA ALA A 333 2.27 29.08 25.44
C ALA A 333 3.75 28.66 25.54
N VAL A 334 4.58 29.14 24.59
CA VAL A 334 6.03 28.86 24.52
C VAL A 334 6.79 30.18 24.44
N ASP A 335 8.07 30.18 24.82
CA ASP A 335 8.93 31.35 24.66
C ASP A 335 9.06 31.73 23.16
N PRO A 336 8.88 33.02 22.79
CA PRO A 336 9.07 33.51 21.43
C PRO A 336 10.40 33.12 20.79
N ILE A 337 11.48 33.04 21.57
CA ILE A 337 12.82 32.69 21.07
C ILE A 337 12.83 31.29 20.43
N TYR A 338 12.11 30.33 21.02
CA TYR A 338 12.04 28.97 20.46
C TYR A 338 11.30 28.94 19.13
N VAL A 339 10.24 29.74 19.01
CA VAL A 339 9.46 29.87 17.78
C VAL A 339 10.29 30.55 16.69
N GLU A 340 10.96 31.66 17.01
CA GLU A 340 11.83 32.35 16.06
C GLU A 340 12.97 31.47 15.56
N THR A 341 13.60 30.73 16.48
CA THR A 341 14.67 29.77 16.14
C THR A 341 14.15 28.68 15.21
N LEU A 342 12.96 28.13 15.50
CA LEU A 342 12.32 27.12 14.65
C LEU A 342 11.99 27.68 13.26
N MET A 343 11.37 28.85 13.18
CA MET A 343 10.98 29.50 11.92
C MET A 343 12.20 29.79 11.05
N ASN A 344 13.26 30.33 11.64
CA ASN A 344 14.52 30.58 10.94
C ASN A 344 15.19 29.26 10.52
N GLY A 345 15.13 28.23 11.36
CA GLY A 345 15.63 26.89 11.04
C GLY A 345 14.87 26.23 9.88
N LEU A 346 13.56 26.47 9.76
CA LEU A 346 12.76 26.02 8.61
C LEU A 346 13.08 26.83 7.34
N TYR A 347 13.29 28.14 7.47
CA TYR A 347 13.68 29.01 6.35
C TYR A 347 15.06 28.66 5.78
N GLN A 348 15.98 28.18 6.60
CA GLN A 348 17.31 27.74 6.17
C GLN A 348 17.34 26.29 5.67
N ASP A 349 16.29 25.52 5.90
CA ASP A 349 16.23 24.12 5.54
C ASP A 349 16.16 23.93 4.02
N ALA A 350 17.10 23.15 3.46
CA ALA A 350 17.19 22.90 2.03
C ALA A 350 15.97 22.13 1.48
N GLN A 351 15.40 21.22 2.27
CA GLN A 351 14.20 20.48 1.89
C GLN A 351 13.00 21.42 1.81
N VAL A 352 12.80 22.27 2.83
CA VAL A 352 11.68 23.23 2.86
C VAL A 352 11.78 24.23 1.69
N ARG A 353 12.99 24.71 1.36
CA ARG A 353 13.21 25.56 0.18
C ARG A 353 12.84 24.86 -1.12
N THR A 354 13.23 23.60 -1.27
CA THR A 354 12.88 22.80 -2.45
C THR A 354 11.37 22.59 -2.56
N LEU A 355 10.68 22.32 -1.44
CA LEU A 355 9.22 22.22 -1.40
C LEU A 355 8.55 23.55 -1.77
N TRP A 356 9.07 24.66 -1.26
CA TRP A 356 8.58 26.00 -1.59
C TRP A 356 8.69 26.27 -3.10
N ASP A 357 9.87 26.06 -3.69
CA ASP A 357 10.10 26.30 -5.11
C ASP A 357 9.14 25.48 -5.98
N LEU A 358 8.92 24.20 -5.63
CA LEU A 358 7.94 23.32 -6.28
C LEU A 358 6.50 23.81 -6.13
N TRP A 359 6.14 24.36 -4.98
CA TRP A 359 4.80 24.87 -4.74
C TRP A 359 4.49 26.12 -5.58
N GLN A 360 5.44 27.06 -5.66
CA GLN A 360 5.27 28.35 -6.34
C GLN A 360 5.31 28.22 -7.87
N SER A 361 6.19 27.37 -8.40
CA SER A 361 6.33 27.18 -9.84
C SER A 361 5.03 26.73 -10.50
N GLU A 362 4.25 25.89 -9.83
CA GLU A 362 2.98 25.38 -10.33
C GLU A 362 1.82 26.38 -10.15
N LEU A 363 1.87 27.27 -9.14
CA LEU A 363 0.90 28.38 -9.06
C LEU A 363 1.02 29.30 -10.28
N ASN A 364 2.25 29.61 -10.65
CA ASN A 364 2.55 30.46 -11.80
C ASN A 364 2.13 29.81 -13.13
N SER A 365 2.37 28.51 -13.31
CA SER A 365 1.96 27.81 -14.53
C SER A 365 0.43 27.73 -14.72
N ARG A 366 -0.34 27.63 -13.62
CA ARG A 366 -1.81 27.68 -13.67
C ARG A 366 -2.35 29.06 -14.05
N ASN A 367 -1.73 30.14 -13.57
CA ASN A 367 -2.14 31.50 -13.89
C ASN A 367 -1.87 31.82 -15.38
N GLU A 368 -0.68 31.45 -15.89
CA GLU A 368 -0.35 31.58 -17.32
C GLU A 368 -1.31 30.80 -18.24
N THR A 369 -1.83 29.65 -17.77
CA THR A 369 -2.79 28.86 -18.54
C THR A 369 -4.16 29.51 -18.56
N LYS A 370 -4.61 30.13 -17.46
CA LYS A 370 -5.90 30.85 -17.42
C LYS A 370 -5.93 32.08 -18.32
N ASP A 371 -4.83 32.82 -18.37
CA ASP A 371 -4.71 34.02 -19.21
C ASP A 371 -4.67 33.72 -20.71
N LYS A 372 -4.39 32.46 -21.11
CA LYS A 372 -4.41 32.01 -22.51
C LYS A 372 -5.79 31.63 -23.05
N TYR A 373 -6.78 31.46 -22.17
CA TYR A 373 -8.15 31.07 -22.52
C TYR A 373 -9.20 32.14 -22.17
N GLN A 374 -8.74 33.32 -21.75
CA GLN A 374 -9.50 34.56 -21.74
C GLN A 374 -9.07 35.41 -22.94
#